data_AF-A8IIP3-F1
#
_entry.id   AF-A8IIP3-F1
#
_cell.length_a   1.000
_cell.length_b   1.000
_cell.length_c   1.000
_cell.angle_alpha   90.00
_cell.angle_beta   90.00
_cell.angle_gamma   90.00
#
_symmetry.space_group_name_H-M   'P 1'
#
loop_
_entity.id
_entity.type
_entity.pdbx_description
1 polymer ?
#
loop_
_entity_poly.entity_id
_entity_poly.type
_entity_poly.pdbx_seq_one_letter_code
_entity_poly.pdbx_strand_id
1 'polypeptide(L)'
;MERGCSRVAMAPSRQALLLPCRQRPHAQALDAGRRWRSGPARILLGPLRPARSRDAARGVEMSEGFFVDWDGNIRATEDPGGGYLCEVDRVARYVAVNTTSGTLVHEATLYKTLADVAKAGITASLVPGSHPWGKKRDGF
;
A
#
# COMPACT_ATOMS: atom_id res chain seq x y z
N MET A 1 7.25 -70.14 7.97
CA MET A 1 6.38 -69.53 9.01
C MET A 1 5.83 -68.25 8.45
N GLU A 2 4.52 -68.24 8.25
CA GLU A 2 3.73 -67.16 7.66
C GLU A 2 3.49 -66.00 8.63
N ARG A 3 2.97 -64.90 8.05
CA ARG A 3 2.34 -63.66 8.59
C ARG A 3 3.10 -62.44 8.04
N GLY A 4 2.56 -61.54 7.22
CA GLY A 4 1.17 -61.10 7.01
C GLY A 4 1.08 -59.62 7.39
N CYS A 5 0.97 -58.70 6.43
CA CYS A 5 0.50 -57.32 6.63
C CYS A 5 0.30 -56.64 5.26
N SER A 6 -0.88 -56.75 4.67
CA SER A 6 -1.95 -55.72 4.70
C SER A 6 -1.92 -54.82 3.46
N ARG A 7 -2.71 -55.25 2.46
CA ARG A 7 -3.30 -54.37 1.45
C ARG A 7 -4.14 -53.30 2.17
N VAL A 8 -3.88 -52.04 1.89
CA VAL A 8 -4.83 -50.95 2.18
C VAL A 8 -5.37 -50.45 0.85
N ALA A 9 -6.68 -50.57 0.74
CA ALA A 9 -7.49 -50.18 -0.40
C ALA A 9 -7.47 -48.65 -0.60
N MET A 10 -7.34 -48.22 -1.86
CA MET A 10 -7.66 -46.84 -2.25
C MET A 10 -9.18 -46.64 -2.19
N ALA A 11 -9.61 -45.77 -1.29
CA ALA A 11 -10.97 -45.23 -1.29
C ALA A 11 -11.05 -44.06 -2.29
N PRO A 12 -12.02 -44.02 -3.22
CA PRO A 12 -12.40 -42.80 -3.90
C PRO A 12 -13.42 -42.07 -3.04
N SER A 13 -13.15 -40.81 -2.69
CA SER A 13 -14.11 -40.03 -1.92
C SER A 13 -14.10 -38.56 -2.30
N ARG A 14 -15.33 -38.16 -2.66
CA ARG A 14 -15.95 -36.83 -2.52
C ARG A 14 -15.84 -35.89 -3.72
N GLN A 15 -16.81 -36.10 -4.60
CA GLN A 15 -17.57 -35.06 -5.29
C GLN A 15 -17.82 -33.86 -4.35
N ALA A 16 -17.37 -32.67 -4.75
CA ALA A 16 -17.81 -31.41 -4.18
C ALA A 16 -18.83 -30.78 -5.15
N LEU A 17 -20.12 -31.03 -4.87
CA LEU A 17 -21.24 -30.28 -5.41
C LEU A 17 -21.22 -28.88 -4.78
N LEU A 18 -20.98 -27.85 -5.59
CA LEU A 18 -21.08 -26.44 -5.19
C LEU A 18 -22.10 -25.71 -6.08
N LEU A 19 -23.34 -25.69 -5.61
CA LEU A 19 -24.36 -24.66 -5.84
C LEU A 19 -25.21 -24.65 -4.55
N PRO A 20 -25.84 -23.55 -4.09
CA PRO A 20 -26.17 -22.32 -4.81
C PRO A 20 -25.93 -21.00 -4.02
N CYS A 21 -25.50 -19.93 -4.68
CA CYS A 21 -25.66 -18.57 -4.14
C CYS A 21 -26.66 -17.79 -5.01
N ARG A 22 -27.94 -17.85 -4.59
CA ARG A 22 -28.96 -16.85 -4.91
C ARG A 22 -28.68 -15.59 -4.08
N GLN A 23 -28.69 -14.41 -4.70
CA GLN A 23 -28.99 -13.06 -4.15
C GLN A 23 -28.46 -12.02 -5.17
N ARG A 24 -29.12 -10.95 -5.63
CA ARG A 24 -30.45 -10.33 -5.50
C ARG A 24 -30.68 -9.49 -6.77
N PRO A 25 -31.93 -9.21 -7.18
CA PRO A 25 -32.21 -8.24 -8.24
C PRO A 25 -31.98 -6.81 -7.75
N HIS A 26 -31.18 -6.03 -8.50
CA HIS A 26 -31.11 -4.58 -8.30
C HIS A 26 -32.36 -3.93 -8.90
N ALA A 27 -33.00 -3.13 -8.06
CA ALA A 27 -34.23 -2.41 -8.32
C ALA A 27 -34.08 -1.36 -9.43
N GLN A 28 -35.19 -1.19 -10.15
CA GLN A 28 -35.51 -0.05 -10.99
C GLN A 28 -35.44 1.26 -10.19
N ALA A 29 -34.95 2.32 -10.81
CA ALA A 29 -35.31 3.68 -10.44
C ALA A 29 -35.53 4.50 -11.71
N LEU A 30 -36.76 4.98 -11.83
CA LEU A 30 -37.30 5.73 -12.94
C LEU A 30 -36.83 7.20 -12.91
N ASP A 31 -36.80 7.73 -14.13
CA ASP A 31 -36.91 9.10 -14.59
C ASP A 31 -37.47 10.14 -13.59
N ALA A 32 -36.77 11.26 -13.44
CA ALA A 32 -37.38 12.53 -13.06
C ALA A 32 -36.50 13.70 -13.55
N GLY A 33 -37.01 14.36 -14.59
CA GLY A 33 -36.36 15.44 -15.32
C GLY A 33 -35.85 16.61 -14.47
N ARG A 34 -34.65 17.07 -14.82
CA ARG A 34 -34.16 18.40 -14.45
C ARG A 34 -34.31 19.34 -15.64
N ARG A 35 -35.40 20.10 -15.56
CA ARG A 35 -35.77 21.24 -16.39
C ARG A 35 -34.64 22.28 -16.39
N TRP A 36 -33.92 22.39 -17.50
CA TRP A 36 -32.98 23.49 -17.74
C TRP A 36 -33.79 24.79 -17.84
N ARG A 37 -33.74 25.63 -16.80
CA ARG A 37 -34.17 27.03 -16.89
C ARG A 37 -32.99 27.86 -17.34
N SER A 38 -33.08 28.37 -18.56
CA SER A 38 -32.26 29.44 -19.10
C SER A 38 -32.42 30.70 -18.24
N GLY A 39 -31.38 31.07 -17.51
CA GLY A 39 -31.23 32.36 -16.87
C GLY A 39 -29.93 33.01 -17.37
N PRO A 40 -29.91 34.32 -17.65
CA PRO A 40 -28.71 34.98 -18.15
C PRO A 40 -27.67 35.09 -17.03
N ALA A 41 -26.56 34.36 -17.19
CA ALA A 41 -25.42 34.45 -16.29
C ALA A 41 -24.69 35.79 -16.51
N ARG A 42 -25.07 36.81 -15.73
CA ARG A 42 -24.17 37.92 -15.41
C ARG A 42 -23.08 37.39 -14.48
N ILE A 43 -21.97 36.95 -15.05
CA ILE A 43 -20.77 36.63 -14.27
C ILE A 43 -19.94 37.91 -14.18
N LEU A 44 -19.98 38.48 -12.98
CA LEU A 44 -19.04 39.48 -12.49
C LEU A 44 -17.60 38.96 -12.68
N LEU A 45 -16.73 39.82 -13.21
CA LEU A 45 -15.28 39.65 -13.20
C LEU A 45 -14.82 39.36 -11.75
N GLY A 46 -14.59 38.10 -11.44
CA GLY A 46 -13.81 37.71 -10.28
C GLY A 46 -12.32 37.98 -10.56
N PRO A 47 -11.51 38.35 -9.54
CA PRO A 47 -10.09 38.56 -9.74
C PRO A 47 -9.43 37.27 -10.23
N LEU A 48 -8.51 37.46 -11.17
CA LEU A 48 -7.68 36.43 -11.79
C LEU A 48 -7.10 35.51 -10.72
N ARG A 49 -7.44 34.21 -10.83
CA ARG A 49 -6.82 33.14 -10.05
C ARG A 49 -5.30 33.33 -10.09
N PRO A 50 -4.59 33.38 -8.95
CA PRO A 50 -3.14 33.31 -8.99
C PRO A 50 -2.76 31.99 -9.67
N ALA A 51 -1.84 32.09 -10.62
CA ALA A 51 -1.26 30.95 -11.31
C ALA A 51 -0.85 29.90 -10.28
N ARG A 52 -1.32 28.67 -10.44
CA ARG A 52 -0.73 27.50 -9.76
C ARG A 52 0.74 27.52 -10.14
N SER A 53 1.60 27.83 -9.18
CA SER A 53 3.04 27.74 -9.32
C SER A 53 3.37 26.33 -9.83
N ARG A 54 4.04 26.28 -10.98
CA ARG A 54 4.55 25.04 -11.56
C ARG A 54 5.80 24.52 -10.83
N ASP A 55 6.15 25.14 -9.70
CA ASP A 55 7.32 24.80 -8.89
C ASP A 55 6.99 23.94 -7.65
N ALA A 56 5.76 23.43 -7.55
CA ALA A 56 5.35 22.48 -6.49
C ALA A 56 5.78 21.01 -6.76
N ALA A 57 6.72 20.77 -7.68
CA ALA A 57 7.12 19.43 -8.13
C ALA A 57 8.49 18.97 -7.60
N ARG A 58 8.93 19.50 -6.45
CA ARG A 58 9.96 18.88 -5.59
C ARG A 58 9.68 19.15 -4.12
N GLY A 59 8.40 19.18 -3.75
CA GLY A 59 8.00 19.05 -2.36
C GLY A 59 8.33 17.64 -1.89
N VAL A 60 9.46 17.49 -1.21
CA VAL A 60 9.62 16.45 -0.18
C VAL A 60 8.61 16.82 0.91
N GLU A 61 7.34 16.51 0.67
CA GLU A 61 6.37 16.32 1.74
C GLU A 61 6.90 15.12 2.52
N MET A 62 7.72 15.37 3.55
CA MET A 62 8.17 14.38 4.53
C MET A 62 6.93 13.79 5.17
N SER A 63 6.39 12.80 4.46
CA SER A 63 5.15 12.18 4.79
C SER A 63 5.49 11.17 5.86
N GLU A 64 5.33 11.59 7.12
CA GLU A 64 5.38 10.75 8.31
C GLU A 64 4.70 9.41 8.01
N GLY A 65 5.49 8.35 8.02
CA GLY A 65 5.07 7.02 7.63
C GLY A 65 6.11 5.99 7.99
N PHE A 66 5.73 4.73 7.89
CA PHE A 66 6.54 3.58 8.26
C PHE A 66 6.62 2.62 7.10
N PHE A 67 7.76 1.96 6.99
CA PHE A 67 7.97 0.88 6.05
C PHE A 67 8.82 -0.21 6.71
N VAL A 68 8.83 -1.39 6.10
CA VAL A 68 9.66 -2.50 6.56
C VAL A 68 10.87 -2.62 5.65
N ASP A 69 12.06 -2.65 6.24
CA ASP A 69 13.30 -2.88 5.51
C ASP A 69 13.49 -4.36 5.14
N TRP A 70 14.52 -4.66 4.36
CA TRP A 70 14.82 -6.05 3.95
C TRP A 70 15.29 -6.95 5.11
N ASP A 71 15.68 -6.37 6.25
CA ASP A 71 16.08 -7.11 7.45
C ASP A 71 14.89 -7.34 8.40
N GLY A 72 13.70 -6.85 8.02
CA GLY A 72 12.48 -7.00 8.79
C GLY A 72 12.36 -6.02 9.95
N ASN A 73 13.04 -4.87 9.91
CA ASN A 73 12.86 -3.78 10.87
C ASN A 73 11.88 -2.75 10.33
N ILE A 74 11.08 -2.16 11.22
CA ILE A 74 10.25 -1.00 10.88
C ILE A 74 11.12 0.24 10.95
N ARG A 75 11.09 1.06 9.91
CA ARG A 75 11.78 2.36 9.84
C ARG A 75 10.81 3.46 9.50
N ALA A 76 11.12 4.66 9.96
CA ALA A 76 10.39 5.86 9.58
C ALA A 76 10.85 6.34 8.19
N THR A 77 9.92 6.86 7.40
CA THR A 77 10.24 7.48 6.09
C THR A 77 11.11 8.73 6.24
N GLU A 78 11.05 9.42 7.38
CA GLU A 78 11.82 10.63 7.68
C GLU A 78 13.25 10.34 8.14
N ASP A 79 13.45 9.21 8.80
CA ASP A 79 14.75 8.76 9.28
C ASP A 79 14.97 7.28 8.89
N PRO A 80 15.18 7.00 7.60
CA PRO A 80 15.50 5.65 7.15
C PRO A 80 16.86 5.18 7.69
N GLY A 81 17.76 6.09 8.05
CA GLY A 81 19.11 5.77 8.46
C GLY A 81 20.05 5.42 7.30
N GLY A 82 21.33 5.20 7.61
CA GLY A 82 22.33 4.73 6.64
C GLY A 82 22.67 5.70 5.49
N GLY A 83 22.24 6.97 5.57
CA GLY A 83 22.44 7.96 4.50
C GLY A 83 21.49 7.81 3.30
N TYR A 84 20.45 6.98 3.44
CA TYR A 84 19.43 6.81 2.42
C TYR A 84 18.36 7.91 2.48
N LEU A 85 17.64 8.06 1.38
CA LEU A 85 16.52 8.97 1.21
C LEU A 85 15.28 8.18 0.81
N CYS A 86 14.11 8.58 1.31
CA CYS A 86 12.83 7.95 0.98
C CYS A 86 12.03 8.84 0.02
N GLU A 87 11.60 8.26 -1.09
CA GLU A 87 10.57 8.81 -1.97
C GLU A 87 9.26 8.06 -1.71
N VAL A 88 8.20 8.80 -1.38
CA VAL A 88 6.94 8.22 -0.90
C VAL A 88 5.80 8.56 -1.85
N ASP A 89 5.12 7.53 -2.36
CA ASP A 89 3.83 7.66 -3.05
C ASP A 89 2.70 7.21 -2.12
N ARG A 90 1.92 8.17 -1.64
CA ARG A 90 0.78 7.93 -0.73
C ARG A 90 -0.42 7.28 -1.41
N VAL A 91 -0.61 7.52 -2.71
CA VAL A 91 -1.75 6.99 -3.47
C VAL A 91 -1.50 5.51 -3.77
N ALA A 92 -0.29 5.18 -4.21
CA ALA A 92 0.13 3.80 -4.45
C ALA A 92 0.54 3.05 -3.18
N ARG A 93 0.66 3.75 -2.04
CA ARG A 93 1.18 3.21 -0.76
C ARG A 93 2.57 2.59 -0.94
N TYR A 94 3.45 3.33 -1.59
CA TYR A 94 4.76 2.85 -2.00
C TYR A 94 5.88 3.73 -1.42
N VAL A 95 7.00 3.11 -1.09
CA VAL A 95 8.23 3.76 -0.65
C VAL A 95 9.38 3.24 -1.50
N ALA A 96 10.08 4.15 -2.18
CA ALA A 96 11.37 3.93 -2.80
C ALA A 96 12.47 4.46 -1.86
N VAL A 97 13.39 3.59 -1.47
CA VAL A 97 14.57 3.97 -0.70
C VAL A 97 15.74 4.08 -1.66
N ASN A 98 16.30 5.28 -1.75
CA ASN A 98 17.35 5.63 -2.69
C ASN A 98 18.63 6.01 -1.94
N THR A 99 19.79 5.77 -2.55
CA THR A 99 21.04 6.40 -2.11
C THR A 99 20.96 7.91 -2.30
N THR A 100 21.85 8.67 -1.65
CA THR A 100 21.99 10.12 -1.92
C THR A 100 22.29 10.41 -3.40
N SER A 101 22.87 9.44 -4.13
CA SER A 101 23.14 9.52 -5.57
C SER A 101 21.91 9.25 -6.45
N GLY A 102 20.77 8.86 -5.87
CA GLY A 102 19.53 8.56 -6.59
C GLY A 102 19.41 7.11 -7.08
N THR A 103 20.25 6.19 -6.60
CA THR A 103 20.13 4.76 -6.94
C THR A 103 19.09 4.11 -6.03
N LEU A 104 18.07 3.47 -6.61
CA LEU A 104 17.08 2.69 -5.88
C LEU A 104 17.74 1.45 -5.26
N VAL A 105 17.61 1.30 -3.94
CA VAL A 105 18.19 0.17 -3.18
C VAL A 105 17.14 -0.70 -2.52
N HIS A 106 15.96 -0.16 -2.21
CA HIS A 106 14.89 -0.92 -1.58
C HIS A 106 13.51 -0.35 -1.93
N GLU A 107 12.54 -1.24 -2.05
CA GLU A 107 11.15 -0.91 -2.30
C GLU A 107 10.29 -1.51 -1.21
N ALA A 108 9.36 -0.73 -0.67
CA ALA A 108 8.49 -1.16 0.41
C ALA A 108 7.07 -0.62 0.29
N THR A 109 6.16 -1.25 1.04
CA THR A 109 4.80 -0.73 1.23
C THR A 109 4.83 0.37 2.30
N LEU A 110 4.17 1.49 1.99
CA LEU A 110 3.93 2.57 2.94
C LEU A 110 2.79 2.22 3.90
N TYR A 111 3.08 2.32 5.19
CA TYR A 111 2.11 2.32 6.27
C TYR A 111 2.07 3.71 6.89
N LYS A 112 0.86 4.22 7.16
CA LYS A 112 0.72 5.57 7.74
C LYS A 112 1.06 5.56 9.22
N THR A 113 0.72 4.48 9.90
CA THR A 113 0.91 4.32 11.36
C THR A 113 1.46 2.94 11.69
N LEU A 114 2.08 2.79 12.86
CA LEU A 114 2.47 1.48 13.39
C LEU A 114 1.26 0.55 13.59
N ALA A 115 0.09 1.10 13.86
CA ALA A 115 -1.15 0.31 13.94
C ALA A 115 -1.53 -0.32 12.59
N ASP A 116 -1.27 0.38 11.47
CA ASP A 116 -1.47 -0.19 10.13
C ASP A 116 -0.46 -1.31 9.83
N VAL A 117 0.78 -1.18 10.33
CA VAL A 117 1.80 -2.24 10.25
C VAL A 117 1.34 -3.48 11.02
N ALA A 118 0.87 -3.29 12.26
CA ALA A 118 0.35 -4.39 13.08
C ALA A 118 -0.90 -5.04 12.46
N LYS A 119 -1.80 -4.24 11.86
CA LYS A 119 -2.99 -4.73 11.14
C LYS A 119 -2.62 -5.57 9.92
N ALA A 120 -1.46 -5.30 9.30
CA ALA A 120 -0.91 -6.13 8.23
C ALA A 120 -0.27 -7.44 8.74
N GLY A 121 -0.28 -7.69 10.06
CA GLY A 121 0.28 -8.90 10.66
C GLY A 121 1.80 -8.86 10.82
N ILE A 122 2.41 -7.68 10.72
CA ILE A 122 3.86 -7.50 10.83
C ILE A 122 4.21 -7.22 12.30
N THR A 123 5.06 -8.07 12.87
CA THR A 123 5.51 -8.01 14.28
C THR A 123 6.94 -7.48 14.44
N ALA A 124 7.43 -6.74 13.45
CA ALA A 124 8.76 -6.15 13.42
C ALA A 124 8.92 -5.04 14.48
N SER A 125 10.15 -4.78 14.90
CA SER A 125 10.47 -3.69 15.84
C SER A 125 10.77 -2.39 15.09
N LEU A 126 10.31 -1.26 15.66
CA LEU A 126 10.72 0.07 15.18
C LEU A 126 12.17 0.33 15.59
N VAL A 127 13.01 0.67 14.62
CA VAL A 127 14.42 1.02 14.84
C VAL A 127 14.69 2.48 14.49
N PRO A 128 15.60 3.17 15.21
CA PRO A 128 16.04 4.51 14.83
C PRO A 128 16.94 4.46 13.59
N GLY A 129 17.13 5.58 12.88
CA GLY A 129 18.02 5.63 11.71
C GLY A 129 19.51 5.46 12.03
N SER A 130 19.90 5.53 13.30
CA SER A 130 21.24 5.09 13.73
C SER A 130 21.44 3.57 13.67
N HIS A 131 20.35 2.79 13.57
CA HIS A 131 20.44 1.35 13.39
C HIS A 131 21.01 1.03 12.01
N PRO A 132 22.12 0.27 11.94
CA PRO A 132 22.78 -0.02 10.68
C PRO A 132 21.82 -0.73 9.72
N TRP A 133 22.06 -0.55 8.43
CA TRP A 133 21.39 -1.33 7.40
C TRP A 133 22.16 -2.62 7.16
N GLY A 134 21.43 -3.74 7.10
CA GLY A 134 22.01 -5.06 6.94
C GLY A 134 22.82 -5.54 8.15
N LYS A 135 23.40 -6.73 8.02
CA LYS A 135 24.26 -7.33 9.05
C LYS A 135 25.71 -7.33 8.56
N LYS A 136 26.67 -7.26 9.48
CA LYS A 136 28.12 -7.35 9.16
C LYS A 136 28.48 -8.56 8.30
N ARG A 137 27.75 -9.68 8.45
CA ARG A 137 27.97 -10.90 7.66
C ARG A 137 27.65 -10.73 6.17
N ASP A 138 26.83 -9.73 5.83
CA ASP A 138 26.40 -9.42 4.47
C ASP A 138 27.36 -8.40 3.80
N GLY A 139 28.43 -7.99 4.50
CA GLY A 139 29.50 -7.13 3.96
C GLY A 139 29.28 -5.62 4.13
N PHE A 140 28.37 -5.19 5.01
CA PHE A 140 28.07 -3.80 5.34
C PHE A 140 28.89 -3.27 6.52
#